data_AF-A0A1B6K8F4-F1
#
_entry.id   AF-A0A1B6K8F4-F1
#
_cell.length_a   1.000
_cell.length_b   1.000
_cell.length_c   1.000
_cell.angle_alpha   90.00
_cell.angle_beta   90.00
_cell.angle_gamma   90.00
#
_symmetry.space_group_name_H-M   'P 1'
#
loop_
_entity.id
_entity.type
_entity.pdbx_description
1 polymer ?
#
loop_
_entity_poly.entity_id
_entity_poly.type
_entity_poly.pdbx_seq_one_letter_code
_entity_poly.pdbx_strand_id
1 'polypeptide(L)'
;MKLIYGLLLLICVTLRLRTIRGDVFTSVPRMEELYQREGRFLESLHASIEYQQTKLDMLVQQYRKIMAQRAEEGSMEVHLGHPVNGFTLIKRLSRDWPFIVNIMADNHEMSPTLVDEVE
;
A
#
# COMPACT_ATOMS: atom_id res chain seq x y z
N MET A 1 56.49 2.18 38.36
CA MET A 1 55.96 2.94 37.21
C MET A 1 55.71 2.06 35.98
N LYS A 2 56.68 1.34 35.41
CA LYS A 2 56.50 0.46 34.22
C LYS A 2 55.39 -0.60 34.34
N LEU A 3 55.24 -1.22 35.52
CA LEU A 3 54.19 -2.22 35.78
C LEU A 3 52.77 -1.63 35.80
N ILE A 4 52.62 -0.36 36.22
CA ILE A 4 51.32 0.33 36.28
C ILE A 4 50.85 0.67 34.87
N TYR A 5 51.75 1.14 33.99
CA TYR A 5 51.43 1.37 32.58
C TYR A 5 51.06 0.07 31.85
N GLY A 6 51.74 -1.04 32.14
CA GLY A 6 51.40 -2.35 31.60
C GLY A 6 50.00 -2.83 32.02
N LEU A 7 49.66 -2.69 33.31
CA LEU A 7 48.34 -3.02 33.83
C LEU A 7 47.24 -2.13 33.20
N LEU A 8 47.51 -0.84 33.06
CA LEU A 8 46.57 0.14 32.48
C LEU A 8 46.32 -0.13 30.99
N LEU A 9 47.35 -0.55 30.25
CA LEU A 9 47.24 -0.96 28.84
C LEU A 9 46.40 -2.25 28.70
N LEU A 10 46.60 -3.22 29.59
CA LEU A 10 45.84 -4.47 29.61
C LEU A 10 44.35 -4.23 29.96
N ILE A 11 44.08 -3.30 30.88
CA ILE A 11 42.71 -2.86 31.21
C ILE A 11 42.07 -2.14 30.00
N CYS A 12 42.80 -1.27 29.31
CA CYS A 12 42.31 -0.63 28.09
C CYS A 12 41.96 -1.65 26.99
N VAL A 13 42.81 -2.64 26.75
CA VAL A 13 42.58 -3.67 25.72
C VAL A 13 41.35 -4.53 26.05
N THR A 14 41.20 -4.94 27.31
CA THR A 14 40.04 -5.74 27.75
C THR A 14 38.74 -4.94 27.71
N LEU A 15 38.76 -3.64 28.01
CA LEU A 15 37.61 -2.75 27.83
C LEU A 15 37.19 -2.63 26.36
N ARG A 16 38.15 -2.46 25.43
CA ARG A 16 37.87 -2.38 23.99
C ARG A 16 37.25 -3.67 23.43
N LEU A 17 37.77 -4.83 23.84
CA LEU A 17 37.23 -6.13 23.44
C LEU A 17 35.79 -6.36 23.92
N ARG A 18 35.43 -5.81 25.08
CA ARG A 18 34.07 -5.89 25.63
C ARG A 18 33.10 -4.97 24.87
N THR A 19 33.53 -3.77 24.49
CA THR A 19 32.72 -2.84 23.69
C THR A 19 32.46 -3.39 22.28
N ILE A 20 33.46 -3.97 21.62
CA ILE A 20 33.30 -4.56 20.27
C ILE A 20 32.27 -5.69 20.27
N ARG A 21 32.28 -6.54 21.31
CA ARG A 21 31.26 -7.57 21.49
C ARG A 21 29.88 -6.95 21.75
N GLY A 22 29.81 -5.92 22.60
CA GLY A 22 28.57 -5.17 22.86
C GLY A 22 27.93 -4.60 21.58
N ASP A 23 28.72 -3.99 20.70
CA ASP A 23 28.22 -3.46 19.42
C ASP A 23 27.63 -4.57 18.55
N VAL A 24 28.28 -5.72 18.45
CA VAL A 24 27.77 -6.88 17.69
C VAL A 24 26.50 -7.48 18.33
N PHE A 25 26.45 -7.56 19.66
CA PHE A 25 25.26 -8.05 20.38
C PHE A 25 24.09 -7.06 20.36
N THR A 26 24.33 -5.77 20.10
CA THR A 26 23.26 -4.79 19.84
C THR A 26 22.89 -4.67 18.36
N SER A 27 23.82 -4.98 17.44
CA SER A 27 23.57 -4.88 16.00
C SER A 27 22.78 -6.06 15.44
N VAL A 28 22.98 -7.28 15.96
CA VAL A 28 22.24 -8.47 15.51
C VAL A 28 20.74 -8.36 15.81
N PRO A 29 20.29 -8.01 17.03
CA PRO A 29 18.87 -7.77 17.30
C PRO A 29 18.29 -6.60 16.47
N ARG A 30 19.07 -5.53 16.25
CA ARG A 30 18.63 -4.40 15.40
C ARG A 30 18.44 -4.80 13.94
N MET A 31 19.28 -5.68 13.39
CA MET A 31 19.12 -6.21 12.04
C MET A 31 17.90 -7.14 11.93
N GLU A 32 17.61 -7.92 12.97
CA GLU A 32 16.41 -8.76 13.03
C GLU A 32 15.14 -7.91 13.02
N GLU A 33 15.09 -6.80 13.77
CA GLU A 33 13.97 -5.84 13.72
C GLU A 33 13.78 -5.22 12.32
N LEU A 34 14.88 -4.88 11.64
CA LEU A 34 14.82 -4.34 10.28
C LEU A 34 14.27 -5.38 9.28
N TYR A 35 14.69 -6.64 9.40
CA TYR A 35 14.18 -7.73 8.58
C TYR A 35 12.68 -7.98 8.82
N GLN A 36 12.25 -7.95 10.09
CA GLN A 36 10.82 -8.07 10.43
C GLN A 36 10.00 -6.89 9.90
N ARG A 37 10.54 -5.67 9.90
CA ARG A 37 9.90 -4.49 9.30
C ARG A 37 9.76 -4.63 7.79
N GLU A 38 10.81 -5.09 7.11
CA GLU A 38 10.76 -5.38 5.68
C GLU A 38 9.64 -6.38 5.35
N GLY A 39 9.48 -7.42 6.18
CA GLY A 39 8.36 -8.35 6.08
C GLY A 39 6.99 -7.67 6.14
N ARG A 40 6.78 -6.79 7.13
CA ARG A 40 5.52 -6.02 7.27
C ARG A 40 5.27 -5.09 6.09
N PHE A 41 6.31 -4.45 5.55
CA PHE A 41 6.19 -3.62 4.35
C PHE A 41 5.80 -4.45 3.13
N LEU A 42 6.39 -5.63 2.96
CA LEU A 42 6.08 -6.52 1.85
C LEU A 42 4.63 -7.02 1.92
N GLU A 43 4.15 -7.37 3.12
CA GLU A 43 2.75 -7.74 3.35
C GLU A 43 1.79 -6.59 3.03
N SER A 44 2.09 -5.38 3.52
CA SER A 44 1.28 -4.18 3.25
C SER A 44 1.26 -3.82 1.76
N LEU A 45 2.40 -3.97 1.08
CA LEU A 45 2.51 -3.76 -0.36
C LEU A 45 1.67 -4.79 -1.11
N HIS A 46 1.74 -6.06 -0.71
CA HIS A 46 0.94 -7.12 -1.32
C HIS A 46 -0.56 -6.85 -1.17
N ALA A 47 -1.02 -6.50 0.02
CA ALA A 47 -2.42 -6.15 0.28
C ALA A 47 -2.86 -4.92 -0.55
N SER A 48 -1.99 -3.93 -0.71
CA SER A 48 -2.28 -2.75 -1.53
C SER A 48 -2.42 -3.11 -3.01
N ILE A 49 -1.56 -3.99 -3.52
CA ILE A 49 -1.63 -4.48 -4.90
C ILE A 49 -2.95 -5.24 -5.13
N GLU A 50 -3.32 -6.14 -4.21
CA GLU A 50 -4.56 -6.92 -4.31
C GLU A 50 -5.81 -6.01 -4.28
N TYR A 51 -5.81 -5.01 -3.40
CA TYR A 51 -6.88 -4.00 -3.37
C TYR A 51 -6.97 -3.24 -4.69
N GLN A 52 -5.84 -2.77 -5.23
CA GLN A 52 -5.81 -2.03 -6.49
C GLN A 52 -6.27 -2.89 -7.67
N GLN A 53 -5.88 -4.16 -7.72
CA GLN A 53 -6.34 -5.11 -8.74
C GLN A 53 -7.85 -5.32 -8.65
N THR A 54 -8.38 -5.55 -7.45
CA THR A 54 -9.82 -5.73 -7.22
C THR A 54 -10.61 -4.49 -7.64
N LYS A 55 -10.14 -3.29 -7.26
CA LYS A 55 -10.72 -2.01 -7.67
C LYS A 55 -10.72 -1.86 -9.20
N LEU A 56 -9.62 -2.19 -9.85
CA LEU A 56 -9.50 -2.11 -11.30
C LEU A 56 -10.47 -3.08 -12.00
N ASP A 57 -10.58 -4.31 -11.51
CA ASP A 57 -11.51 -5.31 -12.05
C ASP A 57 -12.97 -4.85 -11.95
N MET A 58 -13.36 -4.25 -10.82
CA MET A 58 -14.68 -3.65 -10.67
C MET A 58 -14.93 -2.54 -11.70
N LEU A 59 -13.95 -1.66 -11.92
CA LEU A 59 -14.06 -0.58 -12.92
C LEU A 59 -14.17 -1.12 -14.35
N VAL A 60 -13.38 -2.14 -14.69
CA VAL A 60 -13.43 -2.81 -16.00
C VAL A 60 -14.81 -3.45 -16.21
N GLN A 61 -15.38 -4.08 -15.19
CA GLN A 61 -16.71 -4.67 -15.26
C GLN A 61 -17.79 -3.61 -15.51
N GLN A 62 -17.76 -2.48 -14.80
CA GLN A 62 -18.72 -1.38 -14.99
C GLN A 62 -18.58 -0.76 -16.38
N TYR A 63 -17.35 -0.56 -16.85
CA TYR A 63 -17.09 -0.07 -18.21
C TYR A 63 -17.69 -1.00 -19.26
N ARG A 64 -17.43 -2.30 -19.17
CA ARG A 64 -17.97 -3.30 -20.11
C ARG A 64 -19.50 -3.29 -20.14
N LYS A 65 -20.13 -3.20 -18.96
CA LYS A 65 -21.58 -3.12 -18.82
C LYS A 65 -22.14 -1.89 -19.54
N ILE A 66 -21.60 -0.70 -19.29
CA ILE A 66 -22.07 0.54 -19.91
C ILE A 66 -21.83 0.53 -21.43
N MET A 67 -20.68 0.01 -21.86
CA MET A 67 -20.35 -0.12 -23.28
C MET A 67 -21.31 -1.05 -24.01
N ALA A 68 -21.60 -2.22 -23.43
CA ALA A 68 -22.56 -3.18 -24.00
C ALA A 68 -23.95 -2.54 -24.11
N GLN A 69 -24.42 -1.88 -23.04
CA GLN A 69 -25.68 -1.16 -23.08
C GLN A 69 -25.70 -0.14 -24.21
N ARG A 70 -24.69 0.74 -24.30
CA ARG A 70 -24.60 1.78 -25.34
C ARG A 70 -24.54 1.22 -26.76
N ALA A 71 -23.94 0.04 -26.95
CA ALA A 71 -23.93 -0.63 -28.25
C ALA A 71 -25.33 -1.09 -28.69
N GLU A 72 -26.21 -1.43 -27.74
CA GLU A 72 -27.61 -1.81 -27.99
C GLU A 72 -28.53 -0.60 -28.24
N GLU A 73 -28.13 0.61 -27.82
CA GLU A 73 -28.99 1.82 -27.90
C GLU A 73 -29.23 2.31 -29.34
N GLY A 74 -28.38 1.93 -30.31
CA GLY A 74 -28.58 2.30 -31.71
C GLY A 74 -28.56 3.82 -31.95
N SER A 75 -29.58 4.35 -32.65
CA SER A 75 -29.69 5.80 -32.89
C SER A 75 -30.35 6.54 -31.73
N MET A 76 -29.87 7.77 -31.46
CA MET A 76 -30.34 8.60 -30.35
C MET A 76 -31.85 8.84 -30.38
N GLU A 77 -32.43 9.10 -31.55
CA GLU A 77 -33.87 9.40 -31.70
C GLU A 77 -34.76 8.20 -31.40
N VAL A 78 -34.35 6.99 -31.82
CA VAL A 78 -35.10 5.75 -31.54
C VAL A 78 -34.93 5.37 -30.06
N HIS A 79 -33.75 5.59 -29.50
CA HIS A 79 -33.48 5.30 -28.09
C HIS A 79 -34.26 6.23 -27.16
N LEU A 80 -34.22 7.55 -27.39
CA LEU A 80 -34.92 8.54 -26.56
C LEU A 80 -36.43 8.61 -26.83
N GLY A 81 -36.88 8.12 -27.98
CA GLY A 81 -38.31 7.99 -28.28
C GLY A 81 -39.05 6.99 -27.38
N HIS A 82 -38.32 6.07 -26.74
CA HIS A 82 -38.88 5.10 -25.80
C HIS A 82 -38.67 5.56 -24.34
N PRO A 83 -39.75 5.83 -23.56
CA PRO A 83 -39.62 6.42 -22.22
C PRO A 83 -38.82 5.57 -21.22
N VAL A 84 -38.83 4.23 -21.37
CA VAL A 84 -38.02 3.33 -20.52
C VAL A 84 -36.52 3.53 -20.76
N ASN A 85 -36.12 3.81 -21.99
CA ASN A 85 -34.73 4.00 -22.38
C ASN A 85 -34.22 5.35 -21.88
N GLY A 86 -35.03 6.42 -22.01
CA GLY A 86 -34.75 7.72 -21.40
C GLY A 86 -34.57 7.63 -19.88
N PHE A 87 -35.45 6.90 -19.18
CA PHE A 87 -35.29 6.68 -17.73
C PHE A 87 -34.02 5.89 -17.39
N THR A 88 -33.64 4.92 -18.24
CA THR A 88 -32.40 4.15 -18.08
C THR A 88 -31.17 5.04 -18.20
N LEU A 89 -31.17 5.98 -19.16
CA LEU A 89 -30.10 6.96 -19.30
C LEU A 89 -30.02 7.88 -18.07
N ILE A 90 -31.16 8.38 -17.59
CA ILE A 90 -31.22 9.22 -16.38
C ILE A 90 -30.68 8.45 -15.17
N LYS A 91 -31.08 7.19 -14.99
CA LYS A 91 -30.56 6.32 -13.92
C LYS A 91 -29.04 6.16 -14.02
N ARG A 92 -28.52 5.92 -15.22
CA ARG A 92 -27.07 5.77 -15.45
C ARG A 92 -26.31 7.03 -15.03
N LEU A 93 -26.79 8.20 -15.43
CA LEU A 93 -26.19 9.50 -15.11
C LEU A 93 -26.34 9.88 -13.63
N SER A 94 -27.47 9.58 -13.01
CA SER A 94 -27.77 9.99 -11.62
C SER A 94 -27.25 9.03 -10.56
N ARG A 95 -27.03 7.75 -10.89
CA ARG A 95 -26.67 6.73 -9.90
C ARG A 95 -25.43 5.93 -10.27
N ASP A 96 -25.38 5.40 -11.49
CA ASP A 96 -24.28 4.51 -11.88
C ASP A 96 -22.96 5.28 -12.03
N TRP A 97 -22.98 6.46 -12.64
CA TRP A 97 -21.79 7.30 -12.79
C TRP A 97 -21.24 7.83 -11.46
N PRO A 98 -22.06 8.40 -10.55
CA PRO A 98 -21.58 8.77 -9.21
C PRO A 98 -20.96 7.60 -8.44
N PHE A 99 -21.51 6.40 -8.57
CA PHE A 99 -20.95 5.20 -7.96
C PHE A 99 -19.56 4.85 -8.54
N ILE A 100 -19.39 4.90 -9.87
CA ILE A 100 -18.10 4.67 -10.52
C ILE A 100 -17.07 5.72 -10.09
N VAL A 101 -17.46 6.99 -10.06
CA VAL A 101 -16.59 8.09 -9.59
C VAL A 101 -16.18 7.88 -8.14
N ASN A 102 -17.10 7.42 -7.28
CA ASN A 102 -16.77 7.10 -5.89
C ASN A 102 -15.74 5.97 -5.79
N ILE A 103 -15.88 4.90 -6.58
CA ILE A 103 -14.86 3.83 -6.64
C ILE A 103 -13.53 4.39 -7.12
N MET A 104 -13.52 5.24 -8.15
CA MET A 104 -12.30 5.85 -8.66
C MET A 104 -11.60 6.73 -7.60
N ALA A 105 -12.38 7.50 -6.83
CA ALA A 105 -11.88 8.38 -5.79
C ALA A 105 -11.38 7.66 -4.52
N ASP A 106 -11.82 6.43 -4.28
CA ASP A 106 -11.41 5.63 -3.11
C ASP A 106 -9.93 5.25 -3.21
N ASN A 107 -9.06 5.96 -2.51
CA ASN A 107 -7.62 5.67 -2.47
C ASN A 107 -7.33 4.84 -1.23
N HIS A 108 -6.78 3.65 -1.42
CA HIS A 108 -6.22 2.89 -0.32
C HIS A 108 -4.96 3.59 0.17
N GLU A 109 -5.09 4.29 1.29
CA GLU A 109 -3.94 4.82 2.02
C GLU A 109 -3.17 3.63 2.59
N MET A 110 -1.92 3.47 2.14
CA MET A 110 -0.99 2.53 2.76
C MET A 110 -0.88 2.89 4.23
N SER A 111 -1.12 1.94 5.14
CA SER A 111 -1.29 2.21 6.57
C SER A 111 -0.20 3.15 7.11
N PRO A 112 -0.57 4.36 7.60
CA PRO A 112 0.40 5.38 8.04
C PRO A 112 1.25 4.91 9.23
N THR A 113 0.80 3.88 9.95
CA THR A 113 1.51 3.26 11.08
C THR A 113 2.88 2.69 10.72
N LEU A 114 3.19 2.46 9.43
CA LEU A 114 4.49 1.94 9.01
C LEU A 114 5.51 3.04 8.67
N VAL A 115 5.05 4.28 8.46
CA VAL A 115 5.93 5.42 8.12
C VAL A 115 6.41 6.14 9.37
N ASP A 116 5.58 6.17 10.43
CA ASP A 116 5.90 6.85 11.70
C ASP A 116 6.89 6.06 12.59
N GLU A 117 7.13 4.76 12.35
CA GLU A 117 8.16 3.96 13.07
C GLU A 117 9.60 4.18 12.53
N VAL A 118 9.77 5.09 11.57
CA VAL A 118 11.04 5.38 10.89
C VAL A 118 11.79 6.56 11.53
N GLU A 119 11.13 7.36 12.39
CA GLU A 119 11.74 8.48 13.13
C GLU A 119 12.15 8.07 14.57
#